data_AF-A0A7S2LDZ7-F1
#
_entry.id   AF-A0A7S2LDZ7-F1
#
_cell.length_a   1.000
_cell.length_b   1.000
_cell.length_c   1.000
_cell.angle_alpha   90.00
_cell.angle_beta   90.00
_cell.angle_gamma   90.00
#
_symmetry.space_group_name_H-M   'P 1'
#
loop_
_entity.id
_entity.type
_entity.pdbx_description
1 polymer ?
#
loop_
_entity_poly.entity_id
_entity_poly.type
_entity_poly.pdbx_seq_one_letter_code
_entity_poly.pdbx_strand_id
1 'polypeptide(L)'
;VMDFETGLKLVKLRAEAMQEAAAAPPQGMASIAGLEKAKLAPLCKESAGPGEICKIANVLFDKGFACAGHKEALDRLVEKATAAGAMQAKMLKTKGAFHTDLMLPAKAKLLKALEDAQPKMSAPKCDIYMNVSGKRIAAGTPPSEFVPLLADQLCSEVLWEPSVSAMIADGVKEYYECGPMKQLTAMMKRINQKIWKDMKNIDV
;
A
#
# COMPACT_ATOMS: atom_id res chain seq x y z
N VAL A 1 11.34 -4.50 14.85
CA VAL A 1 12.45 -4.96 13.98
C VAL A 1 12.77 -6.41 14.29
N MET A 2 12.98 -7.20 13.26
CA MET A 2 13.23 -8.64 13.33
C MET A 2 14.51 -8.96 12.56
N ASP A 3 15.10 -10.13 12.79
CA ASP A 3 16.21 -10.62 11.97
C ASP A 3 15.76 -10.95 10.54
N PHE A 4 16.73 -11.12 9.65
CA PHE A 4 16.48 -11.33 8.23
C PHE A 4 15.68 -12.62 7.97
N GLU A 5 16.03 -13.71 8.65
CA GLU A 5 15.42 -15.02 8.48
C GLU A 5 13.95 -15.00 8.91
N THR A 6 13.64 -14.37 10.04
CA THR A 6 12.28 -14.16 10.54
C THR A 6 11.50 -13.28 9.57
N GLY A 7 12.10 -12.17 9.13
CA GLY A 7 11.51 -11.28 8.13
C GLY A 7 11.15 -12.01 6.85
N LEU A 8 12.07 -12.81 6.31
CA LEU A 8 11.86 -13.56 5.08
C LEU A 8 10.76 -14.63 5.23
N LYS A 9 10.72 -15.34 6.37
CA LYS A 9 9.65 -16.31 6.67
C LYS A 9 8.27 -15.64 6.75
N LEU A 10 8.19 -14.48 7.41
CA LEU A 10 6.94 -13.72 7.52
C LEU A 10 6.50 -13.15 6.18
N VAL A 11 7.43 -12.66 5.35
CA VAL A 11 7.14 -12.20 3.99
C VAL A 11 6.64 -13.34 3.10
N LYS A 12 7.27 -14.53 3.18
CA LYS A 12 6.81 -15.73 2.49
C LYS A 12 5.37 -16.09 2.89
N LEU A 13 5.10 -16.20 4.19
CA LEU A 13 3.76 -16.50 4.71
C LEU A 13 2.74 -15.46 4.25
N ARG A 14 3.09 -14.17 4.33
CA ARG A 14 2.25 -13.06 3.84
C ARG A 14 1.91 -13.24 2.37
N ALA A 15 2.89 -13.54 1.53
CA ALA A 15 2.69 -13.73 0.09
C ALA A 15 1.79 -14.93 -0.21
N GLU A 16 2.04 -16.08 0.43
CA GLU A 16 1.23 -17.30 0.27
C GLU A 16 -0.22 -17.07 0.71
N ALA A 17 -0.42 -16.46 1.88
CA ALA A 17 -1.75 -16.18 2.41
C ALA A 17 -2.54 -15.18 1.55
N MET A 18 -1.87 -14.14 1.03
CA MET A 18 -2.48 -13.17 0.11
C MET A 18 -2.82 -13.82 -1.24
N GLN A 19 -1.97 -14.73 -1.73
CA GLN A 19 -2.22 -15.46 -2.97
C GLN A 19 -3.41 -16.42 -2.84
N GLU A 20 -3.57 -17.07 -1.68
CA GLU A 20 -4.73 -17.90 -1.35
C GLU A 20 -6.01 -17.06 -1.26
N ALA A 21 -5.97 -15.92 -0.56
CA ALA A 21 -7.10 -14.99 -0.51
C ALA A 21 -7.47 -14.40 -1.89
N ALA A 22 -6.48 -14.32 -2.79
CA ALA A 22 -6.67 -13.87 -4.17
C ALA A 22 -7.21 -14.95 -5.12
N ALA A 23 -7.35 -16.21 -4.68
CA ALA A 23 -7.75 -17.32 -5.54
C ALA A 23 -9.23 -17.24 -5.98
N ALA A 24 -10.10 -16.79 -5.08
CA ALA A 24 -11.51 -16.55 -5.34
C ALA A 24 -12.08 -15.56 -4.30
N PRO A 25 -13.07 -14.72 -4.65
CA PRO A 25 -13.65 -14.53 -5.99
C PRO A 25 -12.69 -13.77 -6.94
N PRO A 26 -13.02 -13.67 -8.25
CA PRO A 26 -12.25 -12.85 -9.19
C PRO A 26 -12.09 -11.40 -8.71
N GLN A 27 -10.85 -10.97 -8.59
CA GLN A 27 -10.49 -9.70 -7.97
C GLN A 27 -9.21 -9.14 -8.60
N GLY A 28 -8.84 -7.91 -8.24
CA GLY A 28 -7.62 -7.31 -8.77
C GLY A 28 -7.41 -5.88 -8.30
N MET A 29 -6.65 -5.12 -9.11
CA MET A 29 -6.39 -3.70 -8.89
C MET A 29 -6.43 -2.92 -10.20
N ALA A 30 -6.75 -1.63 -10.12
CA ALA A 30 -6.72 -0.68 -11.22
C ALA A 30 -5.90 0.56 -10.84
N SER A 31 -5.12 1.09 -11.77
CA SER A 31 -4.42 2.37 -11.61
C SER A 31 -5.28 3.50 -12.18
N ILE A 32 -5.57 4.49 -11.35
CA ILE A 32 -6.37 5.68 -11.70
C ILE A 32 -5.51 6.92 -11.48
N ALA A 33 -5.37 7.76 -12.50
CA ALA A 33 -4.63 9.01 -12.43
C ALA A 33 -5.43 10.17 -13.07
N GLY A 34 -5.29 11.37 -12.50
CA GLY A 34 -5.89 12.62 -13.00
C GLY A 34 -7.17 13.06 -12.30
N LEU A 35 -7.74 12.24 -11.42
CA LEU A 35 -8.90 12.60 -10.60
C LEU A 35 -8.48 12.94 -9.17
N GLU A 36 -9.22 13.83 -8.51
CA GLU A 36 -9.04 14.09 -7.07
C GLU A 36 -9.64 12.98 -6.23
N LYS A 37 -9.08 12.72 -5.03
CA LYS A 37 -9.59 11.69 -4.11
C LYS A 37 -11.08 11.87 -3.81
N ALA A 38 -11.52 13.12 -3.63
CA ALA A 38 -12.91 13.48 -3.37
C ALA A 38 -13.87 13.14 -4.52
N LYS A 39 -13.38 13.10 -5.76
CA LYS A 39 -14.15 12.64 -6.93
C LYS A 39 -14.05 11.13 -7.12
N LEU A 40 -12.89 10.54 -6.86
CA LEU A 40 -12.66 9.10 -7.06
C LEU A 40 -13.37 8.23 -6.02
N ALA A 41 -13.40 8.64 -4.75
CA ALA A 41 -13.98 7.82 -3.69
C ALA A 41 -15.49 7.53 -3.90
N PRO A 42 -16.33 8.49 -4.31
CA PRO A 42 -17.71 8.21 -4.72
C PRO A 42 -17.80 7.23 -5.89
N LEU A 43 -16.97 7.38 -6.93
CA LEU A 43 -16.97 6.47 -8.08
C LEU A 43 -16.65 5.03 -7.68
N CYS A 44 -15.70 4.81 -6.76
CA CYS A 44 -15.42 3.47 -6.21
C CYS A 44 -16.69 2.88 -5.56
N LYS A 45 -17.36 3.67 -4.70
CA LYS A 45 -18.60 3.25 -4.03
C LYS A 45 -19.71 2.91 -5.02
N GLU A 46 -19.93 3.76 -6.01
CA GLU A 46 -20.95 3.56 -7.05
C GLU A 46 -20.60 2.44 -8.05
N SER A 47 -19.35 1.98 -8.07
CA SER A 47 -18.93 0.88 -8.93
C SER A 47 -19.10 -0.47 -8.25
N ALA A 48 -19.18 -0.52 -6.92
CA ALA A 48 -19.46 -1.73 -6.17
C ALA A 48 -20.98 -2.04 -6.14
N GLY A 49 -21.37 -3.23 -6.59
CA GLY A 49 -22.70 -3.77 -6.39
C GLY A 49 -22.86 -4.43 -5.01
N PRO A 50 -24.04 -5.01 -4.71
CA PRO A 50 -24.29 -5.69 -3.44
C PRO A 50 -23.26 -6.80 -3.17
N GLY A 51 -22.58 -6.71 -2.02
CA GLY A 51 -21.56 -7.68 -1.61
C GLY A 51 -20.19 -7.53 -2.29
N GLU A 52 -20.07 -6.61 -3.26
CA GLU A 52 -18.80 -6.33 -3.90
C GLU A 52 -18.01 -5.26 -3.15
N ILE A 53 -16.70 -5.28 -3.39
CA ILE A 53 -15.73 -4.34 -2.84
C ILE A 53 -15.10 -3.62 -4.02
N CYS A 54 -15.03 -2.31 -3.94
CA CYS A 54 -14.24 -1.45 -4.82
C CYS A 54 -13.86 -0.21 -4.01
N LYS A 55 -12.56 -0.07 -3.70
CA LYS A 55 -12.05 1.03 -2.87
C LYS A 55 -10.69 1.50 -3.35
N ILE A 56 -10.32 2.70 -2.91
CA ILE A 56 -8.93 3.14 -3.01
C ILE A 56 -8.09 2.24 -2.11
N ALA A 57 -6.98 1.74 -2.64
CA ALA A 57 -6.07 0.81 -2.00
C ALA A 57 -4.69 1.45 -1.76
N ASN A 58 -4.27 2.36 -2.65
CA ASN A 58 -3.03 3.09 -2.51
C ASN A 58 -3.22 4.56 -2.87
N VAL A 59 -2.73 5.44 -2.00
CA VAL A 59 -2.61 6.89 -2.24
C VAL A 59 -1.14 7.17 -2.58
N LEU A 60 -0.83 7.33 -3.86
CA LEU A 60 0.54 7.28 -4.38
C LEU A 60 1.15 8.67 -4.58
N PHE A 61 0.37 9.62 -5.09
CA PHE A 61 0.77 11.01 -5.31
C PHE A 61 -0.49 11.84 -5.62
N ASP A 62 -0.35 13.16 -5.79
CA ASP A 62 -1.50 13.99 -6.13
C ASP A 62 -2.20 13.51 -7.41
N LYS A 63 -3.52 13.27 -7.28
CA LYS A 63 -4.36 12.67 -8.31
C LYS A 63 -3.84 11.33 -8.85
N GLY A 64 -3.13 10.54 -8.04
CA GLY A 64 -2.57 9.24 -8.41
C GLY A 64 -2.89 8.15 -7.40
N PHE A 65 -3.66 7.15 -7.83
CA PHE A 65 -4.20 6.11 -6.96
C PHE A 65 -4.09 4.73 -7.59
N ALA A 66 -4.04 3.71 -6.74
CA ALA A 66 -4.46 2.37 -7.10
C ALA A 66 -5.76 2.05 -6.36
N CYS A 67 -6.74 1.52 -7.07
CA CYS A 67 -7.99 1.01 -6.52
C CYS A 67 -7.98 -0.51 -6.59
N ALA A 68 -8.67 -1.18 -5.66
CA ALA A 68 -8.70 -2.62 -5.57
C ALA A 68 -10.10 -3.10 -5.18
N GLY A 69 -10.42 -4.33 -5.57
CA GLY A 69 -11.75 -4.88 -5.37
C GLY A 69 -12.07 -6.09 -6.24
N HIS A 70 -13.35 -6.44 -6.26
CA HIS A 70 -13.89 -7.43 -7.18
C HIS A 70 -13.67 -6.99 -8.62
N LYS A 71 -13.36 -7.95 -9.50
CA LYS A 71 -12.97 -7.64 -10.87
C LYS A 71 -14.05 -6.84 -11.61
N GLU A 72 -15.30 -7.26 -11.54
CA GLU A 72 -16.40 -6.59 -12.24
C GLU A 72 -16.64 -5.17 -11.72
N ALA A 73 -16.55 -4.98 -10.40
CA ALA A 73 -16.61 -3.64 -9.80
C ALA A 73 -15.45 -2.74 -10.21
N LEU A 74 -14.25 -3.28 -10.44
CA LEU A 74 -13.12 -2.53 -10.98
C LEU A 74 -13.27 -2.20 -12.47
N ASP A 75 -13.83 -3.12 -13.26
CA ASP A 75 -14.10 -2.85 -14.68
C ASP A 75 -15.07 -1.67 -14.82
N ARG A 76 -16.16 -1.64 -14.02
CA ARG A 76 -17.08 -0.49 -13.95
C ARG A 76 -16.39 0.78 -13.46
N LEU A 77 -15.50 0.68 -12.47
CA LEU A 77 -14.74 1.83 -11.99
C LEU A 77 -13.85 2.42 -13.09
N VAL A 78 -13.18 1.58 -13.88
CA VAL A 78 -12.30 2.05 -14.98
C VAL A 78 -13.10 2.84 -16.01
N GLU A 79 -14.28 2.35 -16.41
CA GLU A 79 -15.18 3.06 -17.32
C GLU A 79 -15.65 4.39 -16.73
N LYS A 80 -16.17 4.38 -15.48
CA LYS A 80 -16.65 5.58 -14.79
C LYS A 80 -15.56 6.62 -14.59
N ALA A 81 -14.35 6.20 -14.19
CA ALA A 81 -13.22 7.10 -14.00
C ALA A 81 -12.79 7.73 -15.33
N THR A 82 -12.75 6.95 -16.41
CA THR A 82 -12.46 7.46 -17.76
C THR A 82 -13.48 8.50 -18.18
N ALA A 83 -14.78 8.20 -18.04
CA ALA A 83 -15.87 9.13 -18.35
C ALA A 83 -15.84 10.40 -17.49
N ALA A 84 -15.39 10.29 -16.24
CA ALA A 84 -15.22 11.42 -15.31
C ALA A 84 -13.96 12.26 -15.59
N GLY A 85 -13.20 11.96 -16.65
CA GLY A 85 -12.03 12.74 -17.07
C GLY A 85 -10.71 12.32 -16.42
N ALA A 86 -10.59 11.07 -15.95
CA ALA A 86 -9.29 10.54 -15.55
C ALA A 86 -8.31 10.60 -16.74
N MET A 87 -7.09 11.08 -16.49
CA MET A 87 -6.01 11.05 -17.49
C MET A 87 -5.61 9.60 -17.83
N GLN A 88 -5.72 8.70 -16.87
CA GLN A 88 -5.48 7.27 -17.06
C GLN A 88 -6.38 6.48 -16.11
N ALA A 89 -7.06 5.46 -16.63
CA ALA A 89 -7.70 4.42 -15.84
C ALA A 89 -7.42 3.07 -16.50
N LYS A 90 -6.75 2.15 -15.80
CA LYS A 90 -6.38 0.84 -16.37
C LYS A 90 -6.28 -0.26 -15.33
N MET A 91 -6.68 -1.47 -15.69
CA MET A 91 -6.44 -2.66 -14.87
C MET A 91 -4.94 -2.96 -14.75
N LEU A 92 -4.50 -3.36 -13.56
CA LEU A 92 -3.14 -3.80 -13.28
C LEU A 92 -3.01 -5.31 -13.51
N LYS A 93 -1.80 -5.76 -13.86
CA LYS A 93 -1.46 -7.19 -14.03
C LYS A 93 -1.25 -7.89 -12.69
N THR A 94 -2.20 -7.75 -11.77
CA THR A 94 -2.23 -8.43 -10.48
C THR A 94 -3.57 -9.15 -10.30
N LYS A 95 -3.54 -10.28 -9.61
CA LYS A 95 -4.72 -11.14 -9.39
C LYS A 95 -5.38 -10.93 -8.02
N GLY A 96 -4.76 -10.14 -7.13
CA GLY A 96 -5.28 -9.89 -5.79
C GLY A 96 -5.79 -8.47 -5.61
N ALA A 97 -6.88 -8.30 -4.87
CA ALA A 97 -7.34 -7.00 -4.39
C ALA A 97 -6.66 -6.64 -3.06
N PHE A 98 -5.34 -6.44 -3.13
CA PHE A 98 -4.53 -6.13 -1.96
C PHE A 98 -4.97 -4.81 -1.31
N HIS A 99 -4.77 -4.69 0.01
CA HIS A 99 -5.13 -3.49 0.78
C HIS A 99 -6.66 -3.26 0.85
N THR A 100 -7.43 -4.35 0.80
CA THR A 100 -8.89 -4.37 0.96
C THR A 100 -9.34 -5.45 1.93
N ASP A 101 -10.63 -5.43 2.28
CA ASP A 101 -11.21 -6.42 3.19
C ASP A 101 -11.23 -7.84 2.59
N LEU A 102 -11.02 -8.00 1.28
CA LEU A 102 -10.78 -9.31 0.66
C LEU A 102 -9.52 -10.00 1.20
N MET A 103 -8.61 -9.25 1.83
CA MET A 103 -7.40 -9.78 2.45
C MET A 103 -7.57 -10.16 3.94
N LEU A 104 -8.77 -10.05 4.52
CA LEU A 104 -9.02 -10.42 5.92
C LEU A 104 -8.53 -11.84 6.29
N PRO A 105 -8.75 -12.88 5.46
CA PRO A 105 -8.19 -14.21 5.74
C PRO A 105 -6.66 -14.23 5.82
N ALA A 106 -5.99 -13.47 4.95
CA ALA A 106 -4.53 -13.36 4.93
C ALA A 106 -4.01 -12.57 6.13
N LYS A 107 -4.70 -11.49 6.52
CA LYS A 107 -4.42 -10.70 7.72
C LYS A 107 -4.45 -11.57 8.98
N ALA A 108 -5.46 -12.44 9.14
CA ALA A 108 -5.57 -13.32 10.31
C ALA A 108 -4.37 -14.28 10.43
N LYS A 109 -3.94 -14.90 9.32
CA LYS A 109 -2.77 -15.79 9.30
C LYS A 109 -1.48 -15.03 9.62
N LEU A 110 -1.30 -13.84 9.04
CA LEU A 110 -0.12 -13.02 9.27
C LEU A 110 -0.05 -12.49 10.71
N LEU A 111 -1.18 -12.02 11.27
CA LEU A 111 -1.23 -11.51 12.63
C LEU A 111 -0.76 -12.56 13.63
N LYS A 112 -1.28 -13.78 13.53
CA LYS A 112 -0.86 -14.89 14.40
C LYS A 112 0.66 -15.12 14.33
N ALA A 113 1.22 -15.17 13.13
CA ALA A 113 2.66 -15.39 12.96
C ALA A 113 3.51 -14.20 13.45
N LEU A 114 3.00 -12.98 13.33
CA LEU A 114 3.65 -11.79 13.89
C LEU A 114 3.63 -11.81 15.43
N GLU A 115 2.51 -12.21 16.04
CA GLU A 115 2.37 -12.37 17.50
C GLU A 115 3.31 -13.44 18.02
N ASP A 116 3.41 -14.60 17.35
CA ASP A 116 4.34 -15.68 17.69
C ASP A 116 5.81 -15.21 17.62
N ALA A 117 6.13 -14.32 16.67
CA ALA A 117 7.46 -13.75 16.50
C ALA A 117 7.75 -12.54 17.41
N GLN A 118 6.73 -11.87 17.92
CA GLN A 118 6.83 -10.61 18.67
C GLN A 118 7.82 -10.68 19.86
N PRO A 119 7.89 -11.75 20.67
CA PRO A 119 8.83 -11.82 21.79
C PRO A 119 10.31 -11.74 21.39
N LYS A 120 10.64 -12.03 20.12
CA LYS A 120 12.00 -11.96 19.57
C LYS A 120 12.26 -10.67 18.78
N MET A 121 11.25 -9.83 18.61
CA MET A 121 11.41 -8.56 17.92
C MET A 121 12.05 -7.51 18.83
N SER A 122 12.86 -6.65 18.23
CA SER A 122 13.46 -5.48 18.86
C SER A 122 12.72 -4.20 18.47
N ALA A 123 12.88 -3.15 19.29
CA ALA A 123 12.49 -1.80 18.89
C ALA A 123 13.26 -1.34 17.63
N PRO A 124 12.68 -0.47 16.80
CA PRO A 124 13.38 0.06 15.64
C PRO A 124 14.51 1.00 16.05
N LYS A 125 15.62 0.96 15.29
CA LYS A 125 16.80 1.81 15.50
C LYS A 125 16.69 3.17 14.81
N CYS A 126 15.71 3.32 13.94
CA CYS A 126 15.39 4.54 13.21
C CYS A 126 13.87 4.70 13.14
N ASP A 127 13.43 5.91 12.83
CA ASP A 127 12.03 6.20 12.60
C ASP A 127 11.50 5.43 11.38
N ILE A 128 10.29 4.89 11.47
CA ILE A 128 9.63 4.15 10.39
C ILE A 128 8.29 4.82 10.09
N TYR A 129 7.97 5.06 8.82
CA TYR A 129 6.70 5.63 8.41
C TYR A 129 5.77 4.51 7.96
N MET A 130 4.64 4.39 8.64
CA MET A 130 3.75 3.25 8.49
C MET A 130 2.69 3.52 7.42
N ASN A 131 2.61 2.64 6.42
CA ASN A 131 1.65 2.74 5.32
C ASN A 131 0.20 2.92 5.79
N VAL A 132 -0.19 2.25 6.88
CA VAL A 132 -1.58 2.25 7.40
C VAL A 132 -2.01 3.64 7.87
N SER A 133 -1.13 4.36 8.54
CA SER A 133 -1.44 5.65 9.16
C SER A 133 -0.88 6.84 8.39
N GLY A 134 0.09 6.62 7.50
CA GLY A 134 0.90 7.68 6.90
C GLY A 134 1.78 8.40 7.93
N LYS A 135 1.89 7.85 9.15
CA LYS A 135 2.56 8.49 10.29
C LYS A 135 3.82 7.74 10.68
N ARG A 136 4.70 8.49 11.34
CA ARG A 136 5.93 8.01 11.94
C ARG A 136 5.67 7.19 13.20
N ILE A 137 6.37 6.08 13.34
CA ILE A 137 6.71 5.46 14.62
C ILE A 137 8.18 5.78 14.91
N ALA A 138 8.48 6.18 16.14
CA ALA A 138 9.82 6.64 16.50
C ALA A 138 10.79 5.47 16.71
N ALA A 139 12.08 5.74 16.58
CA ALA A 139 13.11 4.85 17.12
C ALA A 139 12.82 4.54 18.59
N GLY A 140 12.97 3.28 19.00
CA GLY A 140 12.65 2.84 20.36
C GLY A 140 11.20 2.41 20.60
N THR A 141 10.27 2.62 19.66
CA THR A 141 8.89 2.14 19.80
C THR A 141 8.83 0.61 20.03
N PRO A 142 8.13 0.12 21.07
CA PRO A 142 8.10 -1.31 21.39
C PRO A 142 7.34 -2.12 20.33
N PRO A 143 7.71 -3.41 20.11
CA PRO A 143 7.03 -4.28 19.15
C PRO A 143 5.52 -4.38 19.25
N SER A 144 4.98 -4.32 20.47
CA SER A 144 3.54 -4.35 20.73
C SER A 144 2.76 -3.23 20.04
N GLU A 145 3.40 -2.09 19.75
CA GLU A 145 2.73 -0.95 19.11
C GLU A 145 2.71 -1.03 17.58
N PHE A 146 3.69 -1.69 16.95
CA PHE A 146 3.75 -1.77 15.48
C PHE A 146 3.33 -3.12 14.89
N VAL A 147 3.32 -4.20 15.67
CA VAL A 147 2.87 -5.53 15.19
C VAL A 147 1.43 -5.50 14.65
N PRO A 148 0.45 -4.89 15.33
CA PRO A 148 -0.91 -4.77 14.79
C PRO A 148 -0.94 -4.00 13.46
N LEU A 149 -0.13 -2.94 13.35
CA LEU A 149 -0.04 -2.12 12.13
C LEU A 149 0.51 -2.90 10.93
N LEU A 150 1.44 -3.83 11.15
CA LEU A 150 1.97 -4.70 10.10
C LEU A 150 0.89 -5.64 9.53
N ALA A 151 0.02 -6.16 10.39
CA ALA A 151 -1.10 -7.00 9.98
C ALA A 151 -2.21 -6.17 9.30
N ASP A 152 -2.56 -5.02 9.88
CA ASP A 152 -3.58 -4.10 9.37
C ASP A 152 -3.26 -3.58 7.97
N GLN A 153 -1.97 -3.51 7.62
CA GLN A 153 -1.50 -3.12 6.30
C GLN A 153 -2.10 -3.93 5.15
N LEU A 154 -2.47 -5.20 5.37
CA LEU A 154 -3.04 -6.05 4.33
C LEU A 154 -4.46 -5.61 3.91
N CYS A 155 -5.19 -4.93 4.80
CA CYS A 155 -6.59 -4.53 4.59
C CYS A 155 -6.80 -3.01 4.56
N SER A 156 -5.74 -2.24 4.81
CA SER A 156 -5.77 -0.77 4.91
C SER A 156 -5.14 -0.11 3.69
N GLU A 157 -5.57 1.11 3.38
CA GLU A 157 -4.94 1.93 2.34
C GLU A 157 -3.44 2.07 2.60
N VAL A 158 -2.63 1.96 1.54
CA VAL A 158 -1.22 2.35 1.57
C VAL A 158 -1.14 3.86 1.35
N LEU A 159 -0.91 4.59 2.44
CA LEU A 159 -0.74 6.03 2.45
C LEU A 159 0.70 6.42 2.12
N TRP A 160 1.13 6.13 0.88
CA TRP A 160 2.49 6.41 0.43
C TRP A 160 2.78 7.91 0.33
N GLU A 161 1.95 8.68 -0.38
CA GLU A 161 2.14 10.14 -0.46
C GLU A 161 2.12 10.80 0.92
N PRO A 162 1.15 10.51 1.82
CA PRO A 162 1.19 11.05 3.17
C PRO A 162 2.44 10.67 3.95
N SER A 163 2.94 9.44 3.79
CA SER A 163 4.18 8.99 4.46
C SER A 163 5.39 9.78 3.99
N VAL A 164 5.53 10.00 2.67
CA VAL A 164 6.64 10.79 2.10
C VAL A 164 6.50 12.25 2.49
N SER A 165 5.30 12.82 2.46
CA SER A 165 5.03 14.20 2.91
C SER A 165 5.37 14.39 4.39
N ALA A 166 5.10 13.40 5.23
CA ALA A 166 5.53 13.40 6.63
C ALA A 166 7.06 13.35 6.77
N MET A 167 7.78 12.52 5.99
CA MET A 167 9.25 12.52 5.98
C MET A 167 9.84 13.89 5.61
N ILE A 168 9.22 14.58 4.64
CA ILE A 168 9.64 15.93 4.22
C ILE A 168 9.42 16.93 5.36
N ALA A 169 8.24 16.89 6.00
CA ALA A 169 7.91 17.76 7.13
C ALA A 169 8.85 17.56 8.32
N ASP A 170 9.24 16.31 8.59
CA ASP A 170 10.20 15.94 9.64
C ASP A 170 11.66 16.27 9.25
N GLY A 171 11.89 16.80 8.05
CA GLY A 171 13.16 17.41 7.66
C GLY A 171 14.19 16.46 7.07
N VAL A 172 13.79 15.26 6.62
CA VAL A 172 14.66 14.31 5.90
C VAL A 172 15.29 15.00 4.68
N LYS A 173 16.60 14.81 4.49
CA LYS A 173 17.39 15.54 3.48
C LYS A 173 17.81 14.69 2.29
N GLU A 174 18.07 13.41 2.52
CA GLU A 174 18.55 12.50 1.50
C GLU A 174 17.59 11.32 1.34
N TYR A 175 17.41 10.88 0.10
CA TYR A 175 16.46 9.84 -0.25
C TYR A 175 17.16 8.80 -1.13
N TYR A 176 17.02 7.53 -0.73
CA TYR A 176 17.62 6.39 -1.40
C TYR A 176 16.52 5.34 -1.66
N GLU A 177 16.28 4.98 -2.92
CA GLU A 177 15.47 3.81 -3.28
C GLU A 177 16.39 2.60 -3.34
N CYS A 178 16.26 1.71 -2.35
CA CYS A 178 17.05 0.50 -2.25
C CYS A 178 16.19 -0.70 -2.67
N GLY A 179 16.37 -1.17 -3.90
CA GLY A 179 15.56 -2.25 -4.46
C GLY A 179 15.55 -2.26 -5.98
N PRO A 180 14.90 -3.27 -6.60
CA PRO A 180 14.84 -3.36 -8.04
C PRO A 180 13.95 -2.25 -8.62
N MET A 181 14.26 -1.86 -9.86
CA MET A 181 13.51 -0.82 -10.59
C MET A 181 13.57 0.56 -9.91
N LYS A 182 12.76 1.51 -10.38
CA LYS A 182 12.82 2.93 -9.97
C LYS A 182 11.44 3.52 -9.72
N GLN A 183 10.52 2.71 -9.19
CA GLN A 183 9.11 3.11 -9.08
C GLN A 183 8.88 4.12 -7.97
N LEU A 184 9.56 4.00 -6.83
CA LEU A 184 9.45 4.98 -5.75
C LEU A 184 10.02 6.33 -6.20
N THR A 185 11.12 6.33 -6.95
CA THR A 185 11.71 7.51 -7.59
C THR A 185 10.74 8.13 -8.60
N ALA A 186 10.07 7.33 -9.43
CA ALA A 186 9.07 7.82 -10.37
C ALA A 186 7.87 8.47 -9.65
N MET A 187 7.44 7.93 -8.51
CA MET A 187 6.41 8.53 -7.66
C MET A 187 6.91 9.81 -6.97
N MET A 188 8.16 9.83 -6.49
CA MET A 188 8.76 11.03 -5.88
C MET A 188 8.74 12.22 -6.84
N LYS A 189 8.95 12.00 -8.15
CA LYS A 189 8.81 13.07 -9.17
C LYS A 189 7.44 13.74 -9.15
N ARG A 190 6.39 13.00 -8.80
CA ARG A 190 4.99 13.48 -8.72
C ARG A 190 4.65 14.09 -7.35
N ILE A 191 5.43 13.78 -6.31
CA ILE A 191 5.25 14.29 -4.95
C ILE A 191 6.07 15.57 -4.75
N ASN A 192 7.37 15.52 -5.04
CA ASN A 192 8.28 16.64 -4.85
C ASN A 192 9.41 16.63 -5.90
N GLN A 193 9.30 17.55 -6.88
CA GLN A 193 10.25 17.64 -7.98
C GLN A 193 11.67 18.04 -7.55
N LYS A 194 11.81 18.78 -6.45
CA LYS A 194 13.13 19.20 -5.94
C LYS A 194 13.87 17.99 -5.37
N ILE A 195 13.21 17.25 -4.47
CA ILE A 195 13.77 16.05 -3.83
C ILE A 195 14.07 14.96 -4.86
N TRP A 196 13.17 14.77 -5.82
CA TRP A 196 13.34 13.78 -6.89
C TRP A 196 14.68 13.92 -7.64
N LYS A 197 15.17 15.16 -7.86
CA LYS A 197 16.44 15.39 -8.59
C LYS A 197 17.65 14.86 -7.84
N ASP A 198 17.60 14.85 -6.52
CA ASP A 198 18.70 14.47 -5.63
C ASP A 198 18.55 13.04 -5.08
N MET A 199 17.40 12.39 -5.35
CA MET A 199 17.11 11.03 -4.93
C MET A 199 17.98 10.03 -5.70
N LYS A 200 18.60 9.10 -4.96
CA LYS A 200 19.49 8.07 -5.52
C LYS A 200 18.79 6.73 -5.59
N ASN A 201 19.05 5.97 -6.65
CA ASN A 201 18.62 4.57 -6.75
C ASN A 201 19.83 3.68 -6.50
N ILE A 202 19.67 2.70 -5.61
CA ILE A 202 20.65 1.67 -5.33
C ILE A 202 20.17 0.40 -6.02
N ASP A 203 20.69 0.19 -7.23
CA ASP A 203 20.36 -0.98 -8.04
C ASP A 203 20.86 -2.26 -7.33
N VAL A 204 20.03 -3.31 -7.34
CA VAL A 204 20.29 -4.63 -6.73
C VAL A 204 20.07 -5.75 -7.74
#